data_AF-A0A650CEX8-F1
#
_entry.id   AF-A0A650CEX8-F1
#
_cell.length_a   1.000
_cell.length_b   1.000
_cell.length_c   1.000
_cell.angle_alpha   90.00
_cell.angle_beta   90.00
_cell.angle_gamma   90.00
#
_symmetry.space_group_name_H-M   'P 1'
#
loop_
_entity.id
_entity.type
_entity.pdbx_description
1 polymer ?
#
loop_
_entity_poly.entity_id
_entity_poly.type
_entity_poly.pdbx_seq_one_letter_code
_entity_poly.pdbx_strand_id
1 'polypeptide(L)'
;MSHATYTDEERLFKLDKIFFISIIVFIILSFISIFINFITFIIPSITIAIILLIVREYLLLKAIKILRTTREYKVKPKMSLQKKESNTTQIVTFLLIILPLLALYLAPIPINLSIAIGIVSSWPLSNILIQLLFYIIENNFHGKLYSFIVWEEIDQELYVKEYGFKIK
;
A
#
# COMPACT_ATOMS: atom_id res chain seq x y z
N MET A 1 28.92 -9.03 26.59
CA MET A 1 27.99 -8.19 25.82
C MET A 1 26.66 -8.92 25.79
N SER A 2 25.60 -8.32 26.32
CA SER A 2 24.25 -8.91 26.30
C SER A 2 23.57 -8.44 25.01
N HIS A 3 23.17 -9.38 24.14
CA HIS A 3 22.40 -9.08 22.94
C HIS A 3 20.93 -9.31 23.28
N ALA A 4 20.15 -8.25 23.42
CA ALA A 4 18.70 -8.35 23.51
C ALA A 4 18.12 -8.34 22.08
N THR A 5 17.21 -9.28 21.81
CA THR A 5 16.47 -9.33 20.54
C THR A 5 15.00 -9.12 20.84
N TYR A 6 14.40 -8.10 20.23
CA TYR A 6 12.98 -7.78 20.39
C TYR A 6 12.25 -8.10 19.10
N THR A 7 11.08 -8.74 19.18
CA THR A 7 10.26 -9.04 17.99
C THR A 7 8.91 -8.36 18.14
N ASP A 8 8.65 -7.40 17.26
CA ASP A 8 7.34 -6.76 17.13
C ASP A 8 6.55 -7.50 16.06
N GLU A 9 5.31 -7.83 16.36
CA GLU A 9 4.40 -8.50 15.43
C GLU A 9 3.08 -7.76 15.35
N GLU A 10 2.63 -7.51 14.13
CA GLU A 10 1.40 -6.77 13.90
C GLU A 10 0.53 -7.48 12.87
N ARG A 11 -0.75 -7.69 13.17
CA ARG A 11 -1.69 -8.23 12.18
C ARG A 11 -1.92 -7.19 11.09
N LEU A 12 -1.78 -7.58 9.83
CA LEU A 12 -1.94 -6.65 8.70
C LEU A 12 -3.40 -6.35 8.36
N PHE A 13 -4.28 -7.36 8.42
CA PHE A 13 -5.70 -7.14 8.21
C PHE A 13 -6.33 -6.43 9.41
N LYS A 14 -6.64 -5.14 9.22
CA LYS A 14 -7.25 -4.27 10.23
C LYS A 14 -8.29 -3.38 9.56
N LEU A 15 -9.54 -3.54 9.97
CA LEU A 15 -10.63 -2.62 9.61
C LEU A 15 -10.56 -1.41 10.54
N ASP A 16 -9.55 -0.57 10.32
CA ASP A 16 -9.30 0.61 11.12
C ASP A 16 -10.10 1.82 10.61
N LYS A 17 -10.01 2.94 11.34
CA LYS A 17 -10.68 4.20 10.95
C LYS A 17 -10.27 4.64 9.54
N ILE A 18 -9.02 4.40 9.14
CA ILE A 18 -8.48 4.78 7.83
C ILE A 18 -9.19 4.02 6.71
N PHE A 19 -9.45 2.72 6.89
CA PHE A 19 -10.23 1.92 5.94
C PHE A 19 -11.64 2.49 5.74
N PHE A 20 -12.37 2.76 6.83
CA PHE A 20 -13.73 3.31 6.73
C PHE A 20 -13.76 4.71 6.10
N ILE A 21 -12.82 5.59 6.48
CA ILE A 21 -12.67 6.91 5.85
C ILE A 21 -12.38 6.76 4.35
N SER A 22 -11.53 5.81 3.97
CA SER A 22 -11.20 5.55 2.57
C SER A 22 -12.45 5.13 1.77
N ILE A 23 -13.30 4.26 2.32
CA ILE A 23 -14.58 3.89 1.70
C ILE A 23 -15.48 5.11 1.53
N ILE A 24 -15.70 5.88 2.59
CA ILE A 24 -16.60 7.05 2.57
C ILE A 24 -16.13 8.06 1.53
N VAL A 25 -14.84 8.40 1.55
CA VAL A 25 -14.25 9.35 0.59
C VAL A 25 -14.39 8.83 -0.84
N PHE A 26 -14.09 7.55 -1.08
CA PHE A 26 -14.21 6.97 -2.42
C PHE A 26 -15.66 6.98 -2.94
N ILE A 27 -16.64 6.67 -2.09
CA ILE A 27 -18.07 6.71 -2.44
C ILE A 27 -18.50 8.14 -2.78
N ILE A 28 -18.12 9.13 -1.95
CA ILE A 28 -18.48 10.53 -2.19
C ILE A 28 -17.90 11.01 -3.53
N LEU A 29 -16.62 10.75 -3.79
CA LEU A 29 -15.98 11.14 -5.05
C LEU A 29 -16.63 10.41 -6.24
N SER A 30 -16.94 9.13 -6.10
CA SER A 30 -17.64 8.36 -7.15
C SER A 30 -19.02 8.95 -7.44
N PHE A 31 -19.76 9.36 -6.40
CA PHE A 31 -21.08 9.98 -6.56
C PHE A 31 -21.00 11.34 -7.26
N ILE A 32 -20.03 12.18 -6.91
CA ILE A 32 -19.76 13.45 -7.61
C ILE A 32 -19.45 13.19 -9.08
N SER A 33 -18.63 12.17 -9.38
CA SER A 33 -18.20 11.85 -10.74
C SER A 33 -19.33 11.33 -11.65
N ILE A 34 -20.44 10.82 -11.10
CA ILE A 34 -21.63 10.47 -11.88
C ILE A 34 -22.20 11.69 -12.60
N PHE A 35 -22.17 12.87 -11.98
CA PHE A 35 -22.68 14.12 -12.55
C PHE A 35 -21.74 14.77 -13.58
N ILE A 36 -20.51 14.27 -13.70
CA ILE A 36 -19.50 14.81 -14.61
C ILE A 36 -19.31 13.86 -15.80
N ASN A 37 -18.59 12.76 -15.56
CA ASN A 37 -18.32 11.71 -16.52
C ASN A 37 -17.65 10.54 -15.78
N PHE A 38 -18.46 9.55 -15.41
CA PHE A 38 -18.02 8.42 -14.58
C PHE A 38 -16.89 7.60 -15.23
N ILE A 39 -16.90 7.44 -16.56
CA ILE A 39 -15.89 6.64 -17.28
C ILE A 39 -14.50 7.28 -17.15
N THR A 40 -14.42 8.59 -17.37
CA THR A 40 -13.16 9.35 -17.26
C THR A 40 -12.66 9.48 -15.82
N PHE A 41 -13.50 9.22 -14.82
CA PHE A 41 -13.12 9.09 -13.41
C PHE A 41 -12.62 7.68 -13.08
N ILE A 42 -13.38 6.65 -13.46
CA ILE A 42 -13.14 5.29 -12.95
C ILE A 42 -11.85 4.67 -13.52
N ILE A 43 -11.52 4.99 -14.78
CA ILE A 43 -10.31 4.50 -15.45
C ILE A 43 -9.04 4.94 -14.70
N PRO A 44 -8.77 6.24 -14.49
CA PRO A 44 -7.59 6.66 -13.73
C PRO A 44 -7.65 6.20 -12.27
N SER A 45 -8.83 6.21 -11.65
CA SER A 45 -9.01 5.73 -10.26
C SER A 45 -8.49 4.31 -10.07
N ILE A 46 -8.99 3.37 -10.87
CA ILE A 46 -8.62 1.95 -10.78
C ILE A 46 -7.16 1.75 -11.18
N THR A 47 -6.74 2.34 -12.31
CA THR A 47 -5.39 2.13 -12.85
C THR A 47 -4.33 2.56 -11.86
N ILE A 48 -4.46 3.77 -11.30
CA ILE A 48 -3.49 4.29 -10.35
C ILE A 48 -3.60 3.57 -9.01
N ALA A 49 -4.81 3.20 -8.55
CA ALA A 49 -4.96 2.46 -7.31
C ALA A 49 -4.25 1.09 -7.36
N ILE A 50 -4.30 0.40 -8.51
CA ILE A 50 -3.57 -0.86 -8.71
C ILE A 50 -2.06 -0.62 -8.71
N ILE A 51 -1.58 0.44 -9.39
CA ILE A 51 -0.15 0.81 -9.37
C ILE A 51 0.30 1.09 -7.93
N LEU A 52 -0.48 1.85 -7.17
CA LEU A 52 -0.19 2.14 -5.77
C LEU A 52 -0.16 0.87 -4.91
N LEU A 53 -1.11 -0.04 -5.10
CA LEU A 53 -1.11 -1.32 -4.41
C LEU A 53 0.17 -2.12 -4.72
N ILE A 54 0.57 -2.20 -6.00
CA ILE A 54 1.77 -2.92 -6.40
C ILE A 54 3.02 -2.31 -5.79
N VAL A 55 3.13 -0.98 -5.76
CA VAL A 55 4.29 -0.30 -5.18
C VAL A 55 4.34 -0.46 -3.67
N ARG A 56 3.22 -0.19 -2.98
CA ARG A 56 3.15 -0.19 -1.52
C ARG A 56 3.32 -1.58 -0.93
N GLU A 57 2.72 -2.59 -1.56
CA GLU A 57 2.74 -3.97 -1.10
C GLU A 57 3.69 -4.86 -1.93
N TYR A 58 4.68 -4.27 -2.62
CA TYR A 58 5.62 -5.00 -3.49
C TYR A 58 6.26 -6.20 -2.78
N LEU A 59 6.73 -6.00 -1.54
CA LEU A 59 7.37 -7.04 -0.75
C LEU A 59 6.41 -8.17 -0.40
N LEU A 60 5.17 -7.84 -0.02
CA LEU A 60 4.15 -8.85 0.26
C LEU A 60 3.79 -9.62 -1.00
N LEU A 61 3.58 -8.94 -2.12
CA LEU A 61 3.28 -9.56 -3.41
C LEU A 61 4.39 -10.53 -3.85
N LYS A 62 5.64 -10.17 -3.61
CA LYS A 62 6.79 -11.06 -3.82
C LYS A 62 6.81 -12.23 -2.85
N ALA A 63 6.42 -12.00 -1.59
CA ALA A 63 6.39 -12.99 -0.53
C ALA A 63 5.27 -14.04 -0.69
N ILE A 64 4.15 -13.73 -1.37
CA ILE A 64 2.98 -14.64 -1.51
C ILE A 64 3.37 -16.07 -1.90
N LYS A 65 4.28 -16.23 -2.87
CA LYS A 65 4.71 -17.56 -3.34
C LYS A 65 5.47 -18.34 -2.27
N ILE A 66 6.27 -17.64 -1.46
CA ILE A 66 7.11 -18.25 -0.41
C ILE A 66 6.25 -18.53 0.83
N LEU A 67 5.37 -17.60 1.21
CA LEU A 67 4.42 -17.77 2.30
C LEU A 67 3.54 -19.02 2.14
N ARG A 68 3.26 -19.42 0.89
CA ARG A 68 2.53 -20.66 0.60
C ARG A 68 3.25 -21.93 1.09
N THR A 69 4.57 -21.96 0.97
CA THR A 69 5.36 -23.17 1.25
C THR A 69 5.95 -23.17 2.66
N THR A 70 6.46 -22.03 3.12
CA THR A 70 7.18 -21.93 4.40
C THR A 70 6.37 -21.28 5.50
N ARG A 71 5.21 -20.68 5.20
CA ARG A 71 4.41 -19.84 6.11
C ARG A 71 5.14 -18.62 6.69
N GLU A 72 6.38 -18.39 6.29
CA GLU A 72 7.24 -17.32 6.79
C GLU A 72 8.16 -16.81 5.67
N TYR A 73 8.21 -15.49 5.53
CA TYR A 73 9.10 -14.80 4.60
C TYR A 73 9.93 -13.78 5.38
N LYS A 74 11.26 -13.88 5.29
CA LYS A 74 12.20 -12.99 6.00
C LYS A 74 13.05 -12.20 5.01
N VAL A 75 13.30 -10.95 5.33
CA VAL A 75 14.20 -10.05 4.61
C VAL A 75 15.22 -9.52 5.59
N LYS A 76 16.51 -9.66 5.23
CA LYS A 76 17.60 -8.95 5.90
C LYS A 76 17.74 -7.56 5.28
N PRO A 77 17.69 -6.48 6.07
CA PRO A 77 17.80 -5.14 5.55
C PRO A 77 19.18 -4.95 4.91
N LYS A 78 19.17 -4.56 3.63
CA LYS A 78 20.36 -4.08 2.92
C LYS A 78 20.16 -2.60 2.65
N MET A 79 21.16 -1.79 2.96
CA MET A 79 21.10 -0.33 2.76
C MET A 79 20.75 0.06 1.32
N SER A 80 21.21 -0.71 0.33
CA SER A 80 20.88 -0.50 -1.08
C SER A 80 19.40 -0.71 -1.40
N LEU A 81 18.75 -1.69 -0.76
CA LEU A 81 17.31 -1.94 -0.93
C LEU A 81 16.49 -0.84 -0.26
N GLN A 82 16.85 -0.46 0.96
CA GLN A 82 16.17 0.62 1.69
C GLN A 82 16.24 1.96 0.95
N LYS A 83 17.42 2.30 0.40
CA LYS A 83 17.59 3.52 -0.41
C LYS A 83 16.72 3.49 -1.67
N LYS A 84 16.63 2.33 -2.34
CA LYS A 84 15.78 2.16 -3.51
C LYS A 84 14.30 2.32 -3.16
N GLU A 85 13.84 1.68 -2.09
CA GLU A 85 12.46 1.77 -1.60
C GLU A 85 12.11 3.21 -1.21
N SER A 86 12.99 3.91 -0.49
CA SER A 86 12.82 5.32 -0.15
C SER A 86 12.66 6.20 -1.39
N ASN A 87 13.55 6.04 -2.39
CA ASN A 87 13.47 6.81 -3.63
C ASN A 87 12.18 6.51 -4.40
N THR A 88 11.77 5.25 -4.50
CA THR A 88 10.51 4.88 -5.16
C THR A 88 9.31 5.51 -4.46
N THR A 89 9.26 5.47 -3.13
CA THR A 89 8.18 6.10 -2.35
C THR A 89 8.13 7.61 -2.56
N GLN A 90 9.28 8.29 -2.58
CA GLN A 90 9.36 9.73 -2.85
C GLN A 90 8.84 10.07 -4.25
N ILE A 91 9.27 9.34 -5.28
CA ILE A 91 8.83 9.55 -6.66
C ILE A 91 7.31 9.34 -6.79
N VAL A 92 6.78 8.26 -6.21
CA VAL A 92 5.34 7.97 -6.28
C VAL A 92 4.52 9.03 -5.55
N THR A 93 4.98 9.48 -4.37
CA THR A 93 4.32 10.55 -3.62
C THR A 93 4.32 11.87 -4.42
N PHE A 94 5.45 12.22 -5.03
CA PHE A 94 5.57 13.40 -5.88
C PHE A 94 4.63 13.34 -7.08
N LEU A 95 4.56 12.18 -7.77
CA LEU A 95 3.66 11.97 -8.90
C LEU A 95 2.18 12.06 -8.48
N LEU A 96 1.79 11.55 -7.32
CA LEU A 96 0.41 11.67 -6.83
C LEU A 96 -0.05 13.10 -6.61
N ILE A 97 0.88 14.01 -6.29
CA ILE A 97 0.58 15.44 -6.10
C ILE A 97 0.50 16.15 -7.45
N ILE A 98 1.41 15.83 -8.38
CA ILE A 98 1.53 16.56 -9.64
C ILE A 98 0.59 16.06 -10.73
N LEU A 99 0.34 14.76 -10.81
CA LEU A 99 -0.51 14.19 -11.86
C LEU A 99 -1.94 14.77 -11.88
N PRO A 100 -2.64 14.98 -10.73
CA PRO A 100 -3.92 15.67 -10.71
C PRO A 100 -3.83 17.09 -11.27
N LEU A 101 -2.77 17.84 -10.93
CA LEU A 101 -2.58 19.20 -11.41
C LEU A 101 -2.35 19.22 -12.92
N LEU A 102 -1.51 18.33 -13.44
CA LEU A 102 -1.29 18.19 -14.88
C LEU A 102 -2.58 17.79 -15.61
N ALA A 103 -3.37 16.89 -15.03
CA ALA A 103 -4.63 16.45 -15.62
C ALA A 103 -5.61 17.61 -15.86
N LEU A 104 -5.61 18.65 -15.00
CA LEU A 104 -6.43 19.85 -15.17
C LEU A 104 -6.11 20.62 -16.46
N TYR A 105 -4.89 20.54 -16.98
CA TYR A 105 -4.46 21.27 -18.17
C TYR A 105 -4.43 20.43 -19.46
N LEU A 106 -4.45 19.10 -19.34
CA LEU A 106 -4.26 18.19 -20.48
C LEU A 106 -5.54 17.85 -21.24
N ALA A 107 -6.72 18.10 -20.67
CA ALA A 107 -8.01 17.74 -21.26
C ALA A 107 -9.01 18.91 -21.15
N PRO A 108 -10.08 18.93 -21.99
CA PRO A 108 -11.13 19.92 -21.87
C PRO A 108 -12.00 19.70 -20.62
N ILE A 109 -12.66 20.77 -20.17
CA ILE A 109 -13.69 20.69 -19.13
C ILE A 109 -14.93 19.98 -19.70
N PRO A 110 -15.56 19.03 -18.96
CA PRO A 110 -15.29 18.67 -17.58
C PRO A 110 -14.46 17.38 -17.41
N ILE A 111 -13.90 16.85 -18.50
CA ILE A 111 -13.12 15.59 -18.53
C ILE A 111 -11.87 15.71 -17.66
N ASN A 112 -11.15 16.83 -17.76
CA ASN A 112 -9.96 17.11 -16.95
C ASN A 112 -10.22 17.01 -15.44
N LEU A 113 -11.35 17.54 -14.98
CA LEU A 113 -11.76 17.53 -13.58
C LEU A 113 -12.10 16.10 -13.13
N SER A 114 -12.79 15.35 -13.98
CA SER A 114 -13.10 13.94 -13.71
C SER A 114 -11.85 13.09 -13.58
N ILE A 115 -10.86 13.29 -14.47
CA ILE A 115 -9.56 12.62 -14.42
C ILE A 115 -8.84 13.00 -13.13
N ALA A 116 -8.72 14.30 -12.82
CA ALA A 116 -8.03 14.76 -11.61
C ALA A 116 -8.66 14.18 -10.33
N ILE A 117 -9.99 14.19 -10.22
CA ILE A 117 -10.73 13.56 -9.12
C ILE A 117 -10.45 12.05 -9.07
N GLY A 118 -10.38 11.39 -10.23
CA GLY A 118 -10.05 9.97 -10.30
C GLY A 118 -8.63 9.66 -9.82
N ILE A 119 -7.65 10.51 -10.13
CA ILE A 119 -6.30 10.35 -9.62
C ILE A 119 -6.27 10.52 -8.09
N VAL A 120 -7.00 11.50 -7.54
CA VAL A 120 -7.08 11.71 -6.08
C VAL A 120 -7.81 10.54 -5.39
N SER A 121 -8.89 10.03 -5.98
CA SER A 121 -9.66 8.90 -5.44
C SER A 121 -8.88 7.58 -5.48
N SER A 122 -7.83 7.48 -6.29
CA SER A 122 -6.98 6.29 -6.37
C SER A 122 -6.28 5.96 -5.05
N TRP A 123 -5.95 6.95 -4.21
CA TRP A 123 -5.34 6.73 -2.91
C TRP A 123 -6.26 6.00 -1.93
N PRO A 124 -7.47 6.50 -1.62
CA PRO A 124 -8.41 5.77 -0.77
C PRO A 124 -8.81 4.43 -1.41
N LEU A 125 -8.97 4.36 -2.72
CA LEU A 125 -9.23 3.08 -3.40
C LEU A 125 -8.08 2.08 -3.18
N SER A 126 -6.82 2.52 -3.22
CA SER A 126 -5.66 1.66 -2.95
C SER A 126 -5.68 1.09 -1.53
N ASN A 127 -6.10 1.87 -0.52
CA ASN A 127 -6.24 1.37 0.86
C ASN A 127 -7.29 0.25 0.94
N ILE A 128 -8.42 0.42 0.24
CA ILE A 128 -9.48 -0.60 0.17
C ILE A 128 -8.93 -1.87 -0.49
N LEU A 129 -8.25 -1.73 -1.63
CA LEU A 129 -7.65 -2.85 -2.35
C LEU A 129 -6.58 -3.58 -1.53
N ILE A 130 -5.79 -2.86 -0.72
CA ILE A 130 -4.78 -3.47 0.16
C ILE A 130 -5.45 -4.33 1.23
N GLN A 131 -6.51 -3.83 1.88
CA GLN A 131 -7.26 -4.64 2.86
C GLN A 131 -7.93 -5.84 2.20
N LEU A 132 -8.43 -5.69 0.96
CA LEU A 132 -8.95 -6.80 0.18
C LEU A 132 -7.86 -7.83 -0.14
N LEU A 133 -6.65 -7.40 -0.50
CA LEU A 133 -5.50 -8.28 -0.73
C LEU A 133 -5.18 -9.08 0.53
N PHE A 134 -5.13 -8.43 1.70
CA PHE A 134 -4.89 -9.11 2.97
C PHE A 134 -5.97 -10.15 3.27
N TYR A 135 -7.24 -9.80 3.07
CA TYR A 135 -8.36 -10.74 3.24
C TYR A 135 -8.24 -11.96 2.31
N ILE A 136 -7.92 -11.74 1.04
CA ILE A 136 -7.71 -12.82 0.05
C ILE A 136 -6.56 -13.74 0.49
N ILE A 137 -5.46 -13.17 0.98
CA ILE A 137 -4.31 -13.92 1.50
C ILE A 137 -4.73 -14.74 2.72
N GLU A 138 -5.34 -14.13 3.74
CA GLU A 138 -5.76 -14.84 4.96
C GLU A 138 -6.71 -16.01 4.64
N ASN A 139 -7.65 -15.81 3.72
CA ASN A 139 -8.61 -16.84 3.30
C ASN A 139 -7.94 -17.97 2.49
N ASN A 140 -7.01 -17.65 1.59
CA ASN A 140 -6.33 -18.64 0.75
C ASN A 140 -5.33 -19.52 1.52
N PHE A 141 -4.73 -18.99 2.60
CA PHE A 141 -3.72 -19.70 3.38
C PHE A 141 -4.27 -20.30 4.68
N HIS A 142 -5.56 -20.09 4.98
CA HIS A 142 -6.23 -20.54 6.20
C HIS A 142 -5.49 -20.13 7.49
N GLY A 143 -5.07 -18.87 7.55
CA GLY A 143 -4.36 -18.32 8.69
C GLY A 143 -4.33 -16.79 8.66
N LYS A 144 -3.97 -16.18 9.78
CA LYS A 144 -3.89 -14.72 9.94
C LYS A 144 -2.54 -14.21 9.45
N LEU A 145 -2.54 -13.10 8.74
CA LEU A 145 -1.34 -12.49 8.16
C LEU A 145 -0.75 -11.46 9.14
N TYR A 146 0.51 -11.67 9.52
CA TYR A 146 1.27 -10.77 10.39
C TYR A 146 2.50 -10.23 9.66
N SER A 147 2.79 -8.95 9.83
CA SER A 147 4.13 -8.40 9.65
C SER A 147 4.91 -8.59 10.95
N PHE A 148 6.23 -8.77 10.83
CA PHE A 148 7.11 -8.79 11.99
C PHE A 148 8.39 -8.00 11.72
N ILE A 149 8.94 -7.41 12.78
CA ILE A 149 10.23 -6.74 12.78
C ILE A 149 11.03 -7.26 13.96
N VAL A 150 12.25 -7.71 13.70
CA VAL A 150 13.22 -8.16 14.68
C VAL A 150 14.25 -7.06 14.86
N TRP A 151 14.33 -6.51 16.07
CA TRP A 151 15.31 -5.53 16.47
C TRP A 151 16.46 -6.21 17.21
N GLU A 152 17.67 -5.72 16.98
CA GLU A 152 18.90 -6.13 17.65
C GLU A 152 19.56 -4.90 18.25
N GLU A 153 19.87 -4.98 19.55
CA GLU A 153 20.59 -3.94 20.26
C GLU A 153 22.10 -4.19 20.18
N ILE A 154 22.83 -3.21 19.64
CA ILE A 154 24.29 -3.21 19.55
C ILE A 154 24.76 -1.85 20.07
N ASP A 155 25.63 -1.85 21.09
CA ASP A 155 26.21 -0.63 21.67
C ASP A 155 25.19 0.46 22.04
N GLN A 156 24.06 0.07 22.67
CA GLN A 156 22.92 0.94 23.05
C GLN A 156 22.12 1.54 21.86
N GLU A 157 22.42 1.12 20.63
CA GLU A 157 21.66 1.48 19.44
C GLU A 157 20.79 0.31 18.96
N LEU A 158 19.56 0.61 18.52
CA LEU A 158 18.61 -0.38 18.00
C LEU A 158 18.69 -0.46 16.48
N TYR A 159 18.99 -1.65 15.99
CA TYR A 159 19.08 -1.95 14.57
C TYR A 159 17.99 -2.93 14.14
N VAL A 160 17.40 -2.73 12.97
CA VAL A 160 16.53 -3.76 12.37
C VAL A 160 17.42 -4.90 11.90
N LYS A 161 17.26 -6.08 12.49
CA LYS A 161 17.98 -7.30 12.11
C LYS A 161 17.30 -7.99 10.94
N GLU A 162 15.99 -8.20 11.05
CA GLU A 162 15.16 -8.90 10.07
C GLU A 162 13.74 -8.34 10.12
N TYR A 163 13.05 -8.33 8.97
CA TYR A 163 11.63 -8.04 8.93
C TYR A 163 10.96 -8.91 7.87
N GLY A 164 9.64 -9.04 7.93
CA GLY A 164 8.92 -9.79 6.91
C GLY A 164 7.49 -10.11 7.29
N PHE A 165 7.01 -11.24 6.77
CA PHE A 165 5.61 -11.65 6.88
C PHE A 165 5.51 -13.10 7.35
N LYS A 166 4.43 -13.41 8.07
CA LYS A 166 4.12 -14.77 8.48
C LYS A 166 2.62 -15.03 8.57
N ILE A 167 2.26 -16.31 8.43
CA ILE A 167 0.89 -16.80 8.52
C ILE A 167 0.76 -17.66 9.77
N LYS A 168 -0.16 -17.27 10.66
CA LYS A 168 -0.44 -17.95 11.94
C LYS A 168 -1.86 -18.51 11.97
#